data_AF-A0A958RVX5-F1
#
_entry.id   AF-A0A958RVX5-F1
#
_cell.length_a   1.000
_cell.length_b   1.000
_cell.length_c   1.000
_cell.angle_alpha   90.00
_cell.angle_beta   90.00
_cell.angle_gamma   90.00
#
_symmetry.space_group_name_H-M   'P 1'
#
loop_
_entity.id
_entity.type
_entity.pdbx_description
1 polymer ?
#
loop_
_entity_poly.entity_id
_entity_poly.type
_entity_poly.pdbx_seq_one_letter_code
_entity_poly.pdbx_strand_id
1 'polypeptide(L)' 'MSVIHTHTFKSPYGELILGSWNNQLCLCDWRYRKIRHAVDERIKKHLHADFVEEETEVINATMQQLSE' A
#
# COMPACT_ATOMS: atom_id res chain seq x y z
N MET A 1 11.99 -9.47 11.16
CA MET A 1 11.93 -8.49 10.05
C MET A 1 10.51 -8.00 9.97
N SER A 2 10.30 -6.69 10.02
CA SER A 2 8.97 -6.12 9.82
C SER A 2 8.72 -6.00 8.32
N VAL A 3 7.50 -6.29 7.89
CA VAL A 3 7.12 -6.26 6.48
C VAL A 3 5.89 -5.38 6.30
N ILE A 4 5.88 -4.63 5.21
CA ILE A 4 4.73 -3.86 4.76
C ILE A 4 4.14 -4.66 3.60
N HIS A 5 2.97 -5.25 3.82
CA HIS A 5 2.26 -5.95 2.76
C HIS A 5 1.66 -4.90 1.82
N THR A 6 1.80 -5.11 0.53
CA THR A 6 1.31 -4.19 -0.49
C THR A 6 0.52 -4.92 -1.55
N HIS A 7 -0.49 -4.24 -2.07
CA HIS A 7 -1.29 -4.76 -3.16
C HIS A 7 -1.77 -3.62 -4.05
N THR A 8 -1.98 -3.91 -5.33
CA THR A 8 -2.47 -2.91 -6.28
C THR A 8 -3.97 -3.07 -6.49
N PHE A 9 -4.74 -2.03 -6.20
CA PHE A 9 -6.18 -1.97 -6.46
C PHE A 9 -6.46 -1.20 -7.75
N LYS A 10 -7.22 -1.80 -8.68
CA LYS A 10 -7.64 -1.13 -9.92
C LYS A 10 -8.98 -0.45 -9.72
N SER A 11 -8.97 0.87 -9.64
CA SER A 11 -10.19 1.68 -9.65
C SER A 11 -10.54 2.11 -11.08
N PRO A 12 -11.81 2.48 -11.35
CA PRO A 12 -12.21 3.05 -12.64
C PRO A 12 -11.47 4.35 -13.00
N TYR A 13 -10.82 5.01 -12.04
CA TYR A 13 -10.08 6.26 -12.23
C TYR A 13 -8.56 6.06 -12.32
N GLY A 14 -8.06 4.84 -12.08
CA GLY A 14 -6.64 4.51 -12.11
C GLY A 14 -6.22 3.42 -11.11
N GLU A 15 -4.96 3.01 -11.17
CA GLU A 15 -4.39 2.03 -10.23
C GLU A 15 -3.91 2.70 -8.94
N LEU A 16 -4.36 2.20 -7.79
CA LEU A 16 -3.92 2.56 -6.45
C LEU A 16 -2.99 1.47 -5.91
N ILE A 17 -1.97 1.83 -5.12
CA ILE A 17 -1.32 0.88 -4.22
C ILE A 17 -1.88 1.08 -2.83
N LEU A 18 -2.14 -0.04 -2.19
CA LEU A 18 -2.48 -0.13 -0.80
C LEU A 18 -1.31 -0.80 -0.10
N GLY A 19 -0.95 -0.32 1.08
CA GLY A 19 0.06 -0.94 1.92
C GLY A 19 -0.42 -1.04 3.35
N SER A 20 -0.24 -2.19 3.96
CA SER A 20 -0.57 -2.45 5.36
C SER A 20 0.66 -2.88 6.15
N TRP A 21 0.74 -2.39 7.37
CA TRP A 21 1.80 -2.71 8.31
C TRP A 21 1.17 -2.90 9.69
N ASN A 22 1.48 -4.00 10.37
CA ASN A 22 0.90 -4.34 11.67
C ASN A 22 -0.64 -4.23 11.73
N ASN A 23 -1.34 -4.80 10.74
CA ASN A 23 -2.80 -4.73 10.63
C ASN A 23 -3.38 -3.29 10.58
N GLN A 24 -2.58 -2.32 10.10
CA GLN A 24 -3.03 -0.95 9.86
C GLN A 24 -2.67 -0.51 8.44
N LEU A 25 -3.54 0.29 7.82
CA LEU A 25 -3.27 0.87 6.51
C LEU A 25 -2.21 1.98 6.67
N CYS A 26 -1.06 1.81 6.02
CA CYS A 26 0.06 2.75 6.07
C CYS A 26 0.30 3.46 4.73
N LEU A 27 -0.26 2.95 3.64
CA LEU A 27 -0.11 3.49 2.30
C LEU A 27 -1.41 3.33 1.52
N CYS A 28 -1.87 4.41 0.89
CA CYS A 28 -2.98 4.41 -0.06
C CYS A 28 -2.70 5.55 -1.06
N ASP A 29 -2.06 5.24 -2.19
CA ASP A 29 -1.67 6.26 -3.17
C ASP A 29 -1.66 5.72 -4.61
N TRP A 30 -1.78 6.60 -5.59
CA TRP A 30 -1.81 6.27 -7.01
C TRP A 30 -0.49 5.67 -7.50
N ARG A 31 -0.58 4.64 -8.36
CA ARG A 31 0.55 3.92 -8.95
C ARG A 31 1.44 4.80 -9.80
N TYR A 32 0.82 5.61 -10.64
CA TYR A 32 1.53 6.34 -11.67
C TYR A 32 1.89 7.74 -11.19
N ARG A 33 2.85 7.81 -10.24
CA ARG A 33 3.49 9.07 -9.81
C ARG A 33 5.00 9.00 -10.01
N LYS A 34 5.59 10.07 -10.55
CA LYS A 34 7.04 10.20 -10.79
C LYS A 34 7.88 10.07 -9.51
N ILE A 35 7.31 10.30 -8.32
CA ILE A 35 8.03 10.39 -7.04
C ILE A 35 7.81 9.15 -6.16
N ARG A 36 7.28 8.05 -6.70
CA ARG A 36 6.88 6.90 -5.87
C ARG A 36 8.04 6.26 -5.09
N HIS A 37 9.19 6.12 -5.74
CA HIS A 37 10.40 5.58 -5.10
C HIS A 37 10.81 6.37 -3.85
N ALA A 38 10.64 7.69 -3.84
CA ALA A 38 10.99 8.50 -2.67
C ALA A 38 9.99 8.32 -1.52
N VAL A 39 8.71 8.08 -1.83
CA VAL A 39 7.68 7.77 -0.83
C VAL A 39 7.94 6.40 -0.23
N ASP A 40 8.18 5.40 -1.09
CA ASP A 40 8.46 4.03 -0.68
C ASP A 40 9.70 3.98 0.24
N GLU A 41 10.80 4.61 -0.16
CA GLU A 41 12.02 4.67 0.65
C GLU A 41 11.79 5.40 1.99
N ARG A 42 10.96 6.46 2.02
CA ARG A 42 10.62 7.15 3.26
C ARG A 42 9.82 6.26 4.21
N ILE A 43 8.87 5.48 3.69
CA ILE A 43 8.05 4.56 4.48
C ILE A 43 8.91 3.41 5.01
N LYS A 44 9.70 2.76 4.15
CA LYS A 44 10.64 1.70 4.56
C LYS A 44 11.57 2.16 5.66
N LYS A 45 12.16 3.36 5.50
CA LYS A 45 13.08 3.94 6.47
C LYS A 45 12.39 4.29 7.80
N HIS A 46 11.16 4.79 7.74
CA HIS A 46 10.41 5.16 8.94
C HIS A 46 9.91 3.94 9.73
N LEU A 47 9.41 2.92 9.04
CA LEU A 47 8.86 1.71 9.63
C LEU A 47 9.89 0.59 9.83
N HIS A 48 11.13 0.79 9.36
CA HIS A 48 12.20 -0.21 9.35
C HIS A 48 11.72 -1.56 8.78
N ALA A 49 11.01 -1.49 7.64
CA ALA A 49 10.30 -2.61 7.05
C ALA A 49 10.45 -2.64 5.53
N ASP A 50 10.41 -3.84 4.97
CA ASP A 50 10.46 -4.05 3.52
C ASP A 50 9.06 -4.24 2.94
N PHE A 51 8.89 -3.86 1.67
CA PHE A 51 7.64 -4.10 0.97
C PHE A 51 7.58 -5.53 0.44
N VAL A 52 6.47 -6.20 0.71
CA VAL A 52 6.14 -7.52 0.18
C VAL A 52 4.81 -7.39 -0.56
N GLU A 53 4.72 -7.96 -1.75
CA GLU A 53 3.46 -8.00 -2.48
C GLU A 53 2.59 -9.13 -1.94
N GLU A 54 1.66 -8.79 -1.05
CA GLU A 54 0.80 -9.74 -0.35
C GLU A 54 -0.49 -9.04 0.09
N GLU A 55 -1.60 -9.75 0.00
CA GLU A 55 -2.89 -9.26 0.46
C GLU A 55 -3.06 -9.52 1.95
N THR A 56 -3.70 -8.58 2.63
CA THR A 56 -4.05 -8.70 4.05
C THR A 56 -5.52 -8.35 4.23
N GLU A 57 -6.11 -8.76 5.35
CA GLU A 57 -7.50 -8.41 5.68
C GLU A 57 -7.75 -6.90 5.60
N VAL A 58 -6.77 -6.08 6.02
CA VAL A 58 -6.84 -4.62 5.96
C VAL A 58 -6.87 -4.12 4.52
N ILE A 59 -6.03 -4.67 3.65
CA ILE A 59 -5.99 -4.32 2.23
C ILE A 59 -7.33 -4.71 1.58
N ASN A 60 -7.83 -5.91 1.85
CA ASN A 60 -9.10 -6.38 1.32
C ASN A 60 -10.28 -5.52 1.79
N ALA A 61 -10.34 -5.19 3.08
CA ALA A 61 -11.34 -4.27 3.62
C ALA A 61 -11.26 -2.88 2.97
N THR A 62 -10.05 -2.36 2.77
CA THR A 62 -9.84 -1.06 2.11
C THR A 62 -10.29 -1.10 0.64
N MET A 63 -10.01 -2.17 -0.09
CA MET A 63 -10.48 -2.33 -1.47
C MET A 63 -12.01 -2.35 -1.56
N GLN A 64 -12.68 -3.05 -0.64
CA GLN A 64 -14.14 -3.06 -0.55
C GLN A 64 -14.69 -1.66 -0.30
N GLN A 65 -14.13 -0.92 0.66
CA GLN A 65 -14.52 0.45 0.98
C GLN A 65 -14.27 1.46 -0.16
N LEU A 66 -13.25 1.22 -0.98
CA LEU A 66 -12.98 2.05 -2.17
C LEU A 66 -13.90 1.73 -3.35
N SER A 67 -14.58 0.58 -3.32
CA SER A 67 -15.55 0.15 -4.35
C SER A 67 -17.01 0.37 -3.95
N GLU A 68 -17.27 0.83 -2.73
CA GLU A 68 -18.58 1.25 -2.25
C GLU A 68 -19.01 2.60 -2.87
#